data_AF-A0A1T4Y6X5-F1
#
_entry.id   AF-A0A1T4Y6X5-F1
#
_cell.length_a   1.000
_cell.length_b   1.000
_cell.length_c   1.000
_cell.angle_alpha   90.00
_cell.angle_beta   90.00
_cell.angle_gamma   90.00
#
_symmetry.space_group_name_H-M   'P 1'
#
loop_
_entity.id
_entity.type
_entity.pdbx_description
1 polymer ?
#
loop_
_entity_poly.entity_id
_entity_poly.type
_entity_poly.pdbx_seq_one_letter_code
_entity_poly.pdbx_strand_id
1 'polypeptide(L)'
;MAYTFEHSYYFRPYRGNSSFWLNRYGNGSIADHQKATLYAATGAADQRLKIHQVSGGCQLLSDLNNAYGLNIYGRGASSVCDFFRVSGNERDALIDLLTVDAANNLYRIKMINHNLYLTPASNSNGASLTWESASGADNQVWQLCTTQTSGGGSTSGKIVIPVWLSQKNHPVPWFQGNGCAVTAGIMAAAYRDRENYTVTSFDGYVTTSDGNIKLWNSNKGYTWLTKNGWSFILDTEVAKRPTDAETVAYIKSIIDTGIPPICYCPGGKGHWMLAFDYTSGSSFEDIIIIDPADGTRKSLAAGMNLSCYGTSLGITKIRKAPSKH
;
A
#
# COMPACT_ATOMS: atom_id res chain seq x y z
N MET A 1 -13.52 6.33 -6.88
CA MET A 1 -14.32 5.67 -7.92
C MET A 1 -15.30 4.71 -7.26
N ALA A 2 -16.53 4.64 -7.76
CA ALA A 2 -17.53 3.64 -7.38
C ALA A 2 -17.46 2.44 -8.35
N TYR A 3 -17.81 1.23 -7.90
CA TYR A 3 -17.92 0.08 -8.80
C TYR A 3 -19.15 0.22 -9.72
N THR A 4 -19.13 -0.50 -10.83
CA THR A 4 -20.27 -0.63 -11.75
C THR A 4 -20.74 -2.07 -11.82
N PHE A 5 -22.04 -2.28 -11.90
CA PHE A 5 -22.61 -3.60 -12.14
C PHE A 5 -22.23 -4.13 -13.52
N GLU A 6 -22.28 -5.45 -13.65
CA GLU A 6 -21.91 -6.21 -14.85
C GLU A 6 -20.46 -6.04 -15.29
N HIS A 7 -19.61 -5.51 -14.42
CA HIS A 7 -18.18 -5.35 -14.66
C HIS A 7 -17.37 -6.28 -13.77
N SER A 8 -16.25 -6.77 -14.29
CA SER A 8 -15.33 -7.67 -13.58
C SER A 8 -14.22 -6.90 -12.90
N TYR A 9 -13.93 -7.30 -11.66
CA TYR A 9 -12.90 -6.69 -10.82
C TYR A 9 -12.01 -7.77 -10.19
N TYR A 10 -10.83 -7.33 -9.79
CA TYR A 10 -9.96 -8.03 -8.87
C TYR A 10 -10.16 -7.48 -7.46
N PHE A 11 -10.08 -8.34 -6.46
CA PHE A 11 -10.35 -8.01 -5.08
C PHE A 11 -9.08 -8.18 -4.24
N ARG A 12 -8.58 -7.08 -3.67
CA ARG A 12 -7.37 -7.05 -2.84
C ARG A 12 -7.72 -6.77 -1.39
N PRO A 13 -7.21 -7.53 -0.40
CA PRO A 13 -7.32 -7.13 0.99
C PRO A 13 -6.64 -5.78 1.22
N TYR A 14 -7.32 -4.88 1.93
CA TYR A 14 -6.78 -3.55 2.24
C TYR A 14 -5.73 -3.62 3.36
N ARG A 15 -5.94 -4.46 4.39
CA ARG A 15 -5.03 -4.61 5.52
C ARG A 15 -3.61 -4.93 5.08
N GLY A 16 -2.65 -4.08 5.46
CA GLY A 16 -1.22 -4.33 5.31
C GLY A 16 -0.67 -4.25 3.89
N ASN A 17 -1.41 -3.64 2.94
CA ASN A 17 -1.03 -3.56 1.52
C ASN A 17 -0.66 -4.94 0.95
N SER A 18 -1.55 -5.93 1.12
CA SER A 18 -1.37 -7.27 0.59
C SER A 18 -1.07 -7.21 -0.92
N SER A 19 -0.02 -7.91 -1.34
CA SER A 19 0.30 -8.12 -2.77
C SER A 19 -0.48 -9.31 -3.37
N PHE A 20 -1.44 -9.85 -2.61
CA PHE A 20 -2.25 -11.00 -2.97
C PHE A 20 -3.70 -10.60 -3.25
N TRP A 21 -4.34 -11.41 -4.08
CA TRP A 21 -5.65 -11.18 -4.64
C TRP A 21 -6.57 -12.35 -4.32
N LEU A 22 -7.86 -12.10 -4.18
CA LEU A 22 -8.86 -13.15 -4.16
C LEU A 22 -8.69 -14.03 -5.40
N ASN A 23 -8.66 -15.33 -5.16
CA ASN A 23 -8.34 -16.34 -6.15
C ASN A 23 -9.19 -17.59 -5.93
N ARG A 24 -9.65 -18.20 -7.01
CA ARG A 24 -10.14 -19.59 -6.97
C ARG A 24 -8.96 -20.54 -6.76
N TYR A 25 -9.02 -21.38 -5.73
CA TYR A 25 -7.98 -22.39 -5.46
C TYR A 25 -7.95 -23.52 -6.51
N GLY A 26 -6.75 -23.80 -7.04
CA GLY A 26 -6.53 -24.83 -8.05
C GLY A 26 -6.42 -24.24 -9.47
N ASN A 27 -6.43 -25.12 -10.47
CA ASN A 27 -6.25 -24.77 -11.88
C ASN A 27 -7.36 -25.43 -12.74
N GLY A 28 -7.50 -24.98 -13.99
CA GLY A 28 -8.39 -25.60 -14.99
C GLY A 28 -9.82 -25.07 -14.92
N SER A 29 -10.82 -25.90 -15.24
CA SER A 29 -12.23 -25.47 -15.14
C SER A 29 -12.66 -25.26 -13.69
N ILE A 30 -13.58 -24.32 -13.46
CA ILE A 30 -14.19 -24.12 -12.15
C ILE A 30 -15.20 -25.23 -11.85
N ALA A 31 -15.24 -25.66 -10.58
CA ALA A 31 -16.10 -26.73 -10.09
C ALA A 31 -16.68 -26.36 -8.72
N ASP A 32 -17.73 -27.10 -8.33
CA ASP A 32 -18.41 -26.92 -7.06
C ASP A 32 -17.45 -27.08 -5.86
N HIS A 33 -17.63 -26.23 -4.85
CA HIS A 33 -16.89 -26.24 -3.59
C HIS A 33 -15.38 -26.00 -3.71
N GLN A 34 -14.96 -25.33 -4.78
CA GLN A 34 -13.58 -24.86 -4.89
C GLN A 34 -13.36 -23.68 -3.96
N LYS A 35 -12.39 -23.80 -3.05
CA LYS A 35 -12.11 -22.78 -2.04
C LYS A 35 -11.68 -21.45 -2.68
N ALA A 36 -12.05 -20.35 -2.05
CA ALA A 36 -11.44 -19.06 -2.31
C ALA A 36 -10.20 -18.87 -1.41
N THR A 37 -9.11 -18.39 -2.00
CA THR A 37 -7.85 -18.12 -1.31
C THR A 37 -7.30 -16.76 -1.69
N LEU A 38 -6.29 -16.29 -0.97
CA LEU A 38 -5.38 -15.26 -1.47
C LEU A 38 -4.29 -15.90 -2.33
N TYR A 39 -3.95 -15.27 -3.44
CA TYR A 39 -2.84 -15.70 -4.30
C TYR A 39 -2.12 -14.54 -4.97
N ALA A 40 -0.86 -14.76 -5.38
CA ALA A 40 -0.11 -13.77 -6.15
C ALA A 40 -0.85 -13.39 -7.44
N ALA A 41 -0.66 -12.16 -7.93
CA ALA A 41 -1.27 -11.72 -9.18
C ALA A 41 -0.85 -12.63 -10.34
N THR A 42 -1.83 -13.17 -11.07
CA THR A 42 -1.59 -13.97 -12.28
C THR A 42 -2.20 -13.33 -13.53
N GLY A 43 -3.09 -12.35 -13.36
CA GLY A 43 -3.93 -11.80 -14.44
C GLY A 43 -4.99 -12.78 -14.95
N ALA A 44 -5.09 -13.98 -14.35
CA ALA A 44 -5.97 -15.04 -14.81
C ALA A 44 -7.43 -14.77 -14.45
N ALA A 45 -8.34 -15.40 -15.19
CA ALA A 45 -9.77 -15.37 -14.91
C ALA A 45 -10.12 -15.94 -13.52
N ASP A 46 -9.24 -16.78 -12.94
CA ASP A 46 -9.31 -17.29 -11.57
C ASP A 46 -9.41 -16.20 -10.49
N GLN A 47 -8.96 -14.97 -10.81
CA GLN A 47 -8.87 -13.86 -9.87
C GLN A 47 -9.83 -12.72 -10.19
N ARG A 48 -10.63 -12.85 -11.26
CA ARG A 48 -11.63 -11.85 -11.65
C ARG A 48 -13.03 -12.32 -11.30
N LEU A 49 -13.79 -11.43 -10.66
CA LEU A 49 -15.20 -11.64 -10.39
C LEU A 49 -16.04 -10.52 -11.00
N LYS A 50 -17.09 -10.88 -11.73
CA LYS A 50 -18.14 -9.97 -12.20
C LYS A 50 -19.08 -9.63 -11.04
N ILE A 51 -19.34 -8.34 -10.85
CA ILE A 51 -20.37 -7.88 -9.91
C ILE A 51 -21.71 -7.89 -10.65
N HIS A 52 -22.46 -8.98 -10.51
CA HIS A 52 -23.76 -9.14 -11.17
C HIS A 52 -24.88 -8.55 -10.31
N GLN A 53 -25.70 -7.66 -10.88
CA GLN A 53 -26.81 -7.08 -10.14
C GLN A 53 -27.96 -8.09 -10.03
N VAL A 54 -28.52 -8.23 -8.83
CA VAL A 54 -29.72 -9.02 -8.58
C VAL A 54 -30.68 -8.25 -7.66
N SER A 55 -31.89 -8.76 -7.48
CA SER A 55 -32.82 -8.16 -6.52
C SER A 55 -32.24 -8.21 -5.10
N GLY A 56 -32.22 -7.07 -4.41
CA GLY A 56 -31.75 -6.96 -3.02
C GLY A 56 -30.23 -6.90 -2.82
N GLY A 57 -29.42 -6.92 -3.88
CA GLY A 57 -27.96 -6.84 -3.76
C GLY A 57 -27.24 -7.19 -5.06
N CYS A 58 -26.15 -7.94 -4.92
CA CYS A 58 -25.36 -8.44 -6.04
C CYS A 58 -24.86 -9.87 -5.80
N GLN A 59 -24.30 -10.46 -6.85
CA GLN A 59 -23.53 -11.70 -6.78
C GLN A 59 -22.14 -11.43 -7.33
N LEU A 60 -21.12 -12.09 -6.76
CA LEU A 60 -19.74 -12.01 -7.23
C LEU A 60 -19.42 -13.27 -8.04
N LEU A 61 -19.59 -13.20 -9.36
CA LEU A 61 -19.54 -14.35 -10.28
C LEU A 61 -18.13 -14.54 -10.84
N SER A 62 -17.64 -15.78 -10.94
CA SER A 62 -16.33 -16.07 -11.52
C SER A 62 -16.29 -15.79 -13.02
N ASP A 63 -15.22 -15.16 -13.51
CA ASP A 63 -14.95 -15.00 -14.95
C ASP A 63 -14.59 -16.33 -15.64
N LEU A 64 -14.23 -17.38 -14.90
CA LEU A 64 -14.03 -18.71 -15.49
C LEU A 64 -15.34 -19.30 -16.01
N ASN A 65 -16.43 -19.05 -15.29
CA ASN A 65 -17.79 -19.42 -15.66
C ASN A 65 -18.76 -18.66 -14.76
N ASN A 66 -19.58 -17.78 -15.35
CA ASN A 66 -20.51 -16.93 -14.60
C ASN A 66 -21.66 -17.70 -13.94
N ALA A 67 -21.81 -19.01 -14.16
CA ALA A 67 -22.74 -19.83 -13.38
C ALA A 67 -22.29 -20.02 -11.92
N TYR A 68 -21.00 -19.78 -11.62
CA TYR A 68 -20.41 -19.93 -10.30
C TYR A 68 -20.14 -18.57 -9.68
N GLY A 69 -20.37 -18.43 -8.38
CA GLY A 69 -20.05 -17.23 -7.62
C GLY A 69 -19.55 -17.54 -6.23
N LEU A 70 -19.11 -16.51 -5.50
CA LEU A 70 -18.75 -16.67 -4.09
C LEU A 70 -19.96 -17.18 -3.30
N ASN A 71 -19.71 -18.22 -2.53
CA ASN A 71 -20.71 -18.91 -1.72
C ASN A 71 -20.11 -19.26 -0.34
N ILE A 72 -20.93 -19.83 0.53
CA ILE A 72 -20.59 -20.25 1.87
C ILE A 72 -20.68 -21.77 1.99
N TYR A 73 -19.57 -22.40 2.35
CA TYR A 73 -19.54 -23.80 2.76
C TYR A 73 -19.58 -23.90 4.28
N GLY A 74 -20.80 -23.90 4.83
CA GLY A 74 -21.07 -23.92 6.27
C GLY A 74 -22.36 -23.19 6.63
N ARG A 75 -22.51 -22.78 7.89
CA ARG A 75 -23.74 -22.12 8.40
C ARG A 75 -23.50 -20.87 9.26
N GLY A 76 -22.25 -20.49 9.51
CA GLY A 76 -21.94 -19.42 10.47
C GLY A 76 -20.52 -18.87 10.32
N ALA A 77 -20.07 -18.10 11.31
CA ALA A 77 -18.69 -17.60 11.34
C ALA A 77 -17.68 -18.74 11.20
N SER A 78 -16.53 -18.45 10.60
CA SER A 78 -15.49 -19.42 10.23
C SER A 78 -15.89 -20.43 9.14
N SER A 79 -17.05 -20.28 8.50
CA SER A 79 -17.38 -21.06 7.31
C SER A 79 -16.47 -20.69 6.16
N VAL A 80 -16.10 -21.68 5.35
CA VAL A 80 -15.21 -21.47 4.20
C VAL A 80 -15.96 -20.67 3.14
N CYS A 81 -15.28 -19.68 2.55
CA CYS A 81 -15.73 -19.10 1.29
C CYS A 81 -15.28 -19.99 0.14
N ASP A 82 -16.23 -20.43 -0.67
CA ASP A 82 -15.98 -21.25 -1.85
C ASP A 82 -16.65 -20.66 -3.09
N PHE A 83 -16.43 -21.34 -4.21
CA PHE A 83 -17.14 -21.12 -5.46
C PHE A 83 -18.13 -22.26 -5.66
N PHE A 84 -19.38 -21.90 -5.88
CA PHE A 84 -20.46 -22.85 -6.12
C PHE A 84 -21.44 -22.30 -7.14
N ARG A 85 -22.21 -23.18 -7.80
CA ARG A 85 -23.27 -22.74 -8.73
C ARG A 85 -24.27 -21.85 -8.01
N VAL A 86 -24.58 -20.71 -8.61
CA VAL A 86 -25.52 -19.73 -8.04
C VAL A 86 -26.96 -20.18 -8.20
N SER A 87 -27.30 -20.82 -9.32
CA SER A 87 -28.65 -21.33 -9.57
C SER A 87 -29.05 -22.34 -8.48
N GLY A 88 -30.19 -22.09 -7.83
CA GLY A 88 -30.68 -22.86 -6.69
C GLY A 88 -29.99 -22.56 -5.36
N ASN A 89 -29.03 -21.62 -5.33
CA ASN A 89 -28.26 -21.22 -4.15
C ASN A 89 -28.16 -19.69 -4.04
N GLU A 90 -29.12 -18.97 -4.61
CA GLU A 90 -29.11 -17.52 -4.73
C GLU A 90 -29.03 -16.84 -3.36
N ARG A 91 -29.65 -17.45 -2.34
CA ARG A 91 -29.62 -16.97 -0.96
C ARG A 91 -28.22 -16.95 -0.36
N ASP A 92 -27.43 -17.97 -0.67
CA ASP A 92 -26.08 -18.17 -0.13
C ASP A 92 -25.00 -17.51 -1.03
N ALA A 93 -25.42 -16.91 -2.14
CA ALA A 93 -24.60 -16.09 -3.03
C ALA A 93 -24.96 -14.58 -2.98
N LEU A 94 -25.94 -14.18 -2.18
CA LEU A 94 -26.42 -12.79 -2.13
C LEU A 94 -25.49 -11.91 -1.28
N ILE A 95 -24.85 -10.95 -1.95
CA ILE A 95 -23.83 -10.05 -1.40
C ILE A 95 -24.30 -8.59 -1.40
N ASP A 96 -23.93 -7.87 -0.34
CA ASP A 96 -23.91 -6.42 -0.28
C ASP A 96 -22.46 -5.91 -0.26
N LEU A 97 -22.17 -4.93 -1.11
CA LEU A 97 -20.88 -4.24 -1.16
C LEU A 97 -20.98 -2.94 -0.37
N LEU A 98 -20.79 -3.05 0.94
CA LEU A 98 -20.90 -1.93 1.86
C LEU A 98 -19.74 -0.97 1.65
N THR A 99 -20.03 0.25 1.23
CA THR A 99 -19.03 1.27 0.94
C THR A 99 -18.28 1.68 2.22
N VAL A 100 -16.96 1.64 2.17
CA VAL A 100 -16.05 2.18 3.19
C VAL A 100 -15.47 3.51 2.71
N ASP A 101 -14.93 3.51 1.49
CA ASP A 101 -14.36 4.70 0.84
C ASP A 101 -14.57 4.59 -0.67
N ALA A 102 -15.61 5.27 -1.17
CA ALA A 102 -15.92 5.31 -2.60
C ALA A 102 -14.92 6.15 -3.41
N ALA A 103 -14.00 6.92 -2.82
CA ALA A 103 -12.94 7.54 -3.60
C ALA A 103 -11.88 6.48 -3.96
N ASN A 104 -11.61 5.55 -3.04
CA ASN A 104 -10.55 4.55 -3.14
C ASN A 104 -11.03 3.14 -3.50
N ASN A 105 -12.30 2.96 -3.86
CA ASN A 105 -12.92 1.66 -4.14
C ASN A 105 -12.80 0.67 -2.97
N LEU A 106 -12.95 1.15 -1.74
CA LEU A 106 -12.88 0.30 -0.55
C LEU A 106 -14.28 -0.08 -0.08
N TYR A 107 -14.51 -1.38 0.08
CA TYR A 107 -15.79 -1.96 0.45
C TYR A 107 -15.61 -3.09 1.46
N ARG A 108 -16.65 -3.37 2.23
CA ARG A 108 -16.80 -4.64 2.93
C ARG A 108 -17.73 -5.53 2.11
N ILE A 109 -17.34 -6.78 1.92
CA ILE A 109 -18.13 -7.78 1.18
C ILE A 109 -18.96 -8.53 2.22
N LYS A 110 -20.25 -8.23 2.30
CA LYS A 110 -21.17 -8.82 3.27
C LYS A 110 -22.06 -9.84 2.58
N MET A 111 -22.12 -11.05 3.10
CA MET A 111 -23.15 -12.02 2.73
C MET A 111 -24.43 -11.70 3.50
N ILE A 112 -25.46 -11.25 2.77
CA ILE A 112 -26.66 -10.63 3.36
C ILE A 112 -27.38 -11.61 4.29
N ASN A 113 -27.68 -12.80 3.79
CA ASN A 113 -28.55 -13.76 4.49
C ASN A 113 -27.89 -14.45 5.69
N HIS A 114 -26.57 -14.33 5.81
CA HIS A 114 -25.80 -14.89 6.93
C HIS A 114 -25.29 -13.80 7.88
N ASN A 115 -25.37 -12.53 7.48
CA ASN A 115 -24.78 -11.39 8.21
C ASN A 115 -23.28 -11.57 8.50
N LEU A 116 -22.55 -12.15 7.54
CA LEU A 116 -21.11 -12.42 7.63
C LEU A 116 -20.32 -11.62 6.60
N TYR A 117 -19.03 -11.47 6.83
CA TYR A 117 -18.12 -10.65 6.06
C TYR A 117 -16.94 -11.47 5.54
N LEU A 118 -16.61 -11.30 4.27
CA LEU A 118 -15.48 -12.00 3.67
C LEU A 118 -14.19 -11.55 4.33
N THR A 119 -13.46 -12.49 4.91
CA THR A 119 -12.28 -12.23 5.72
C THR A 119 -11.17 -13.19 5.32
N PRO A 120 -9.96 -12.70 4.99
CA PRO A 120 -8.81 -13.57 4.83
C PRO A 120 -8.29 -14.04 6.19
N ALA A 121 -7.98 -15.34 6.32
CA ALA A 121 -7.41 -15.91 7.55
C ALA A 121 -6.04 -15.30 7.90
N SER A 122 -5.28 -14.85 6.89
CA SER A 122 -4.03 -14.10 7.04
C SER A 122 -3.72 -13.32 5.76
N ASN A 123 -2.67 -12.49 5.78
CA ASN A 123 -2.20 -11.75 4.60
C ASN A 123 -1.16 -12.52 3.78
N SER A 124 -1.11 -13.85 3.89
CA SER A 124 -0.10 -14.70 3.25
C SER A 124 -0.60 -15.29 1.92
N ASN A 125 0.33 -15.66 1.05
CA ASN A 125 0.01 -16.42 -0.16
C ASN A 125 -0.64 -17.76 0.20
N GLY A 126 -1.73 -18.12 -0.46
CA GLY A 126 -2.50 -19.34 -0.17
C GLY A 126 -3.41 -19.26 1.05
N ALA A 127 -3.51 -18.11 1.72
CA ALA A 127 -4.41 -17.95 2.86
C ALA A 127 -5.86 -18.23 2.44
N SER A 128 -6.58 -19.01 3.25
CA SER A 128 -8.00 -19.29 3.01
C SER A 128 -8.85 -18.04 3.27
N LEU A 129 -9.94 -17.90 2.51
CA LEU A 129 -10.98 -16.91 2.79
C LEU A 129 -12.14 -17.57 3.52
N THR A 130 -12.61 -16.92 4.58
CA THR A 130 -13.73 -17.37 5.42
C THR A 130 -14.78 -16.27 5.54
N TRP A 131 -15.99 -16.68 5.88
CA TRP A 131 -17.08 -15.79 6.26
C TRP A 131 -17.05 -15.61 7.78
N GLU A 132 -16.84 -14.38 8.24
CA GLU A 132 -16.69 -14.08 9.66
C GLU A 132 -17.71 -13.06 10.16
N SER A 133 -17.91 -13.01 11.47
CA SER A 133 -18.69 -11.93 12.10
C SER A 133 -18.04 -10.58 11.83
N ALA A 134 -18.83 -9.50 11.86
CA ALA A 134 -18.31 -8.14 11.73
C ALA A 134 -17.23 -7.88 12.79
N SER A 135 -16.01 -7.56 12.34
CA SER A 135 -14.92 -7.14 13.23
C SER A 135 -14.79 -5.62 13.31
N GLY A 136 -15.31 -4.90 12.30
CA GLY A 136 -15.09 -3.46 12.10
C GLY A 136 -13.66 -3.11 11.64
N ALA A 137 -12.72 -4.04 11.72
CA ALA A 137 -11.31 -3.83 11.42
C ALA A 137 -10.98 -3.92 9.91
N ASP A 138 -9.79 -3.43 9.56
CA ASP A 138 -9.31 -3.36 8.17
C ASP A 138 -9.14 -4.74 7.51
N ASN A 139 -9.12 -5.83 8.27
CA ASN A 139 -9.04 -7.18 7.72
C ASN A 139 -10.31 -7.59 6.94
N GLN A 140 -11.41 -6.84 7.06
CA GLN A 140 -12.65 -7.05 6.31
C GLN A 140 -12.86 -6.03 5.19
N VAL A 141 -11.87 -5.17 4.95
CA VAL A 141 -11.92 -4.15 3.91
C VAL A 141 -11.20 -4.67 2.66
N TRP A 142 -11.88 -4.56 1.53
CA TRP A 142 -11.44 -5.00 0.22
C TRP A 142 -11.38 -3.83 -0.74
N GLN A 143 -10.30 -3.75 -1.49
CA GLN A 143 -10.15 -2.82 -2.60
C GLN A 143 -10.55 -3.51 -3.90
N LEU A 144 -11.44 -2.89 -4.66
CA LEU A 144 -11.82 -3.33 -6.01
C LEU A 144 -10.91 -2.64 -7.03
N CYS A 145 -10.30 -3.45 -7.89
CA CYS A 145 -9.36 -2.99 -8.92
C CYS A 145 -9.78 -3.51 -10.29
N THR A 146 -9.75 -2.69 -11.33
CA THR A 146 -9.99 -3.12 -12.72
C THR A 146 -8.77 -3.84 -13.33
N THR A 147 -7.61 -3.72 -12.69
CA THR A 147 -6.36 -4.36 -13.09
C THR A 147 -5.68 -4.96 -11.86
N GLN A 148 -5.01 -6.11 -12.03
CA GLN A 148 -4.06 -6.57 -11.02
C GLN A 148 -2.74 -5.88 -11.24
N THR A 149 -2.33 -5.18 -10.20
CA THR A 149 -0.91 -4.94 -10.02
C THR A 149 -0.37 -6.18 -9.30
N SER A 150 0.44 -7.02 -9.96
CA SER A 150 1.59 -7.58 -9.23
C SER A 150 2.19 -6.38 -8.52
N GLY A 151 2.21 -6.38 -7.17
CA GLY A 151 2.48 -5.15 -6.39
C GLY A 151 3.49 -4.30 -7.15
N GLY A 152 3.10 -3.09 -7.55
CA GLY A 152 3.69 -2.48 -8.75
C GLY A 152 2.89 -1.37 -9.43
N GLY A 153 2.35 -0.42 -8.64
CA GLY A 153 2.02 0.95 -9.06
C GLY A 153 0.94 1.19 -10.14
N SER A 154 0.17 2.24 -9.91
CA SER A 154 -0.47 3.07 -10.95
C SER A 154 0.40 3.22 -12.22
N THR A 155 -0.19 3.52 -13.38
CA THR A 155 0.58 3.83 -14.61
C THR A 155 1.47 5.08 -14.44
N SER A 156 1.14 5.91 -13.45
CA SER A 156 1.96 6.96 -12.86
C SER A 156 1.32 7.40 -11.54
N GLY A 157 2.10 7.84 -10.56
CA GLY A 157 1.59 8.38 -9.30
C GLY A 157 2.46 9.52 -8.84
N LYS A 158 1.86 10.64 -8.42
CA LYS A 158 2.57 11.87 -8.08
C LYS A 158 2.00 12.52 -6.82
N ILE A 159 2.90 12.86 -5.91
CA ILE A 159 2.65 13.68 -4.72
C ILE A 159 3.22 15.08 -4.97
N VAL A 160 2.44 16.13 -4.71
CA VAL A 160 2.94 17.50 -4.85
C VAL A 160 3.67 17.88 -3.56
N ILE A 161 5.00 17.80 -3.57
CA ILE A 161 5.84 18.22 -2.44
C ILE A 161 5.95 19.76 -2.46
N PRO A 162 5.56 20.46 -1.37
CA PRO A 162 5.44 21.92 -1.36
C PRO A 162 6.77 22.65 -1.25
N VAL A 163 7.83 21.98 -0.76
CA VAL A 163 9.14 22.58 -0.54
C VAL A 163 10.25 21.64 -1.01
N TRP A 164 11.21 22.18 -1.74
CA TRP A 164 12.36 21.45 -2.26
C TRP A 164 13.61 22.02 -1.60
N LEU A 165 14.33 21.17 -0.88
CA LEU A 165 15.46 21.60 -0.06
C LEU A 165 16.73 20.87 -0.47
N SER A 166 17.86 21.54 -0.25
CA SER A 166 19.20 20.99 -0.48
C SER A 166 20.04 21.10 0.79
N GLN A 167 20.85 20.07 1.06
CA GLN A 167 21.91 20.12 2.05
C GLN A 167 23.14 20.91 1.56
N LYS A 168 23.30 21.09 0.25
CA LYS A 168 24.48 21.70 -0.36
C LYS A 168 24.38 23.21 -0.25
N ASN A 169 25.50 23.84 0.14
CA ASN A 169 25.62 25.29 0.32
C ASN A 169 24.66 25.90 1.35
N HIS A 170 24.15 25.11 2.30
CA HIS A 170 23.32 25.62 3.39
C HIS A 170 24.17 26.46 4.36
N PRO A 171 23.67 27.60 4.88
CA PRO A 171 24.43 28.49 5.78
C PRO A 171 24.72 27.90 7.17
N VAL A 172 24.12 26.76 7.52
CA VAL A 172 24.31 26.10 8.81
C VAL A 172 25.42 25.06 8.70
N PRO A 173 26.59 25.25 9.34
CA PRO A 173 27.80 24.45 9.09
C PRO A 173 27.65 22.96 9.37
N TRP A 174 26.90 22.57 10.41
CA TRP A 174 26.71 21.15 10.74
C TRP A 174 25.83 20.41 9.71
N PHE A 175 24.96 21.14 9.02
CA PHE A 175 24.02 20.59 8.05
C PHE A 175 24.62 20.55 6.63
N GLN A 176 25.50 21.52 6.34
CA GLN A 176 26.12 21.66 5.03
C GLN A 176 26.85 20.38 4.62
N GLY A 177 26.40 19.76 3.53
CA GLY A 177 27.01 18.55 2.97
C GLY A 177 26.79 17.24 3.75
N ASN A 178 26.06 17.26 4.87
CA ASN A 178 25.81 16.07 5.71
C ASN A 178 24.32 15.86 6.06
N GLY A 179 23.44 16.79 5.66
CA GLY A 179 22.04 16.87 6.12
C GLY A 179 20.99 16.01 5.41
N CYS A 180 21.33 15.02 4.58
CA CYS A 180 20.36 14.41 3.64
C CYS A 180 19.10 13.84 4.32
N ALA A 181 19.27 13.17 5.46
CA ALA A 181 18.15 12.65 6.25
C ALA A 181 17.23 13.78 6.74
N VAL A 182 17.83 14.90 7.14
CA VAL A 182 17.16 16.08 7.67
C VAL A 182 16.42 16.83 6.59
N THR A 183 17.07 17.11 5.49
CA THR A 183 16.46 17.70 4.31
C THR A 183 15.24 16.88 3.84
N ALA A 184 15.38 15.55 3.72
CA ALA A 184 14.28 14.70 3.27
C ALA A 184 13.12 14.65 4.28
N GLY A 185 13.43 14.56 5.58
CA GLY A 185 12.45 14.60 6.65
C GLY A 185 11.67 15.91 6.69
N ILE A 186 12.33 17.05 6.49
CA ILE A 186 11.69 18.37 6.41
C ILE A 186 10.71 18.44 5.25
N MET A 187 11.12 18.02 4.05
CA MET A 187 10.24 18.04 2.87
C MET A 187 9.00 17.16 3.07
N ALA A 188 9.19 15.98 3.65
CA ALA A 188 8.09 15.06 3.93
C ALA A 188 7.17 15.57 5.06
N ALA A 189 7.72 16.20 6.10
CA ALA A 189 6.95 16.87 7.14
C ALA A 189 6.18 18.07 6.59
N ALA A 190 6.79 18.90 5.75
CA ALA A 190 6.13 20.06 5.17
C ALA A 190 4.91 19.68 4.32
N TYR A 191 5.04 18.60 3.53
CA TYR A 191 3.89 18.00 2.85
C TYR A 191 2.83 17.53 3.86
N ARG A 192 3.26 16.89 4.96
CA ARG A 192 2.35 16.34 5.96
C ARG A 192 1.53 17.41 6.68
N ASP A 193 2.19 18.44 7.19
CA ASP A 193 1.54 19.46 8.01
C ASP A 193 0.88 20.55 7.17
N ARG A 194 1.15 20.59 5.86
CA ARG A 194 0.86 21.74 5.01
C ARG A 194 1.49 23.01 5.58
N GLU A 195 2.72 22.89 6.07
CA GLU A 195 3.45 23.95 6.76
C GLU A 195 4.90 24.00 6.30
N ASN A 196 5.49 25.19 6.31
CA ASN A 196 6.90 25.36 5.99
C ASN A 196 7.76 25.05 7.20
N TYR A 197 8.67 24.10 7.02
CA TYR A 197 9.68 23.72 8.00
C TYR A 197 11.07 24.19 7.54
N THR A 198 11.88 24.64 8.49
CA THR A 198 13.30 24.97 8.30
C THR A 198 14.18 23.90 8.93
N VAL A 199 15.50 23.93 8.67
CA VAL A 199 16.46 23.07 9.39
C VAL A 199 16.36 23.24 10.91
N THR A 200 16.11 24.46 11.37
CA THR A 200 15.99 24.78 12.80
C THR A 200 14.67 24.33 13.41
N SER A 201 13.67 23.99 12.59
CA SER A 201 12.38 23.49 13.10
C SER A 201 12.51 22.10 13.75
N PHE A 202 13.64 21.42 13.53
CA PHE A 202 13.97 20.14 14.16
C PHE A 202 15.13 20.26 15.17
N ASP A 203 15.53 21.50 15.54
CA ASP A 203 16.58 21.74 16.52
C ASP A 203 15.99 21.72 17.94
N GLY A 204 16.49 20.83 18.79
CA GLY A 204 16.15 20.78 20.20
C GLY A 204 14.97 19.87 20.51
N TYR A 205 13.75 20.41 20.52
CA TYR A 205 12.56 19.74 21.07
C TYR A 205 11.29 20.05 20.28
N VAL A 206 10.34 19.13 20.36
CA VAL A 206 8.94 19.41 20.01
C VAL A 206 8.10 19.35 21.28
N THR A 207 7.21 20.32 21.46
CA THR A 207 6.26 20.34 22.58
C THR A 207 5.01 19.57 22.16
N THR A 208 4.67 18.51 22.89
CA THR A 208 3.41 17.77 22.76
C THR A 208 2.58 17.93 24.03
N SER A 209 1.36 17.36 24.05
CA SER A 209 0.53 17.27 25.27
C SER A 209 1.22 16.54 26.42
N ASP A 210 2.19 15.66 26.10
CA ASP A 210 2.90 14.82 27.06
C ASP A 210 4.25 15.41 27.49
N GLY A 211 4.56 16.63 27.02
CA GLY A 211 5.77 17.38 27.36
C GLY A 211 6.71 17.63 26.18
N ASN A 212 7.94 18.06 26.49
CA ASN A 212 8.95 18.38 25.48
C ASN A 212 9.74 17.12 25.08
N ILE A 213 9.62 16.69 23.83
CA ILE A 213 10.34 15.54 23.28
C ILE A 213 11.57 16.02 22.51
N LYS A 214 12.76 15.52 22.88
CA LYS A 214 14.02 15.87 22.20
C LYS A 214 14.05 15.26 20.80
N LEU A 215 14.19 16.11 19.78
CA LEU A 215 14.15 15.70 18.37
C LEU A 215 15.48 15.13 17.87
N TRP A 216 16.60 15.46 18.50
CA TRP A 216 17.91 14.91 18.15
C TRP A 216 18.66 14.36 19.37
N ASN A 217 19.25 13.17 19.20
CA ASN A 217 20.11 12.54 20.19
C ASN A 217 21.36 11.98 19.51
N SER A 218 22.56 12.26 20.06
CA SER A 218 23.84 11.76 19.54
C SER A 218 23.89 10.23 19.37
N ASN A 219 23.14 9.48 20.18
CA ASN A 219 23.11 8.02 20.17
C ASN A 219 21.99 7.43 19.29
N LYS A 220 20.95 8.20 18.97
CA LYS A 220 19.74 7.72 18.25
C LYS A 220 19.44 8.45 16.94
N GLY A 221 20.18 9.53 16.65
CA GLY A 221 19.89 10.44 15.54
C GLY A 221 18.62 11.26 15.76
N TYR A 222 17.96 11.64 14.67
CA TYR A 222 16.72 12.40 14.71
C TYR A 222 15.50 11.50 14.98
N THR A 223 14.72 11.87 15.99
CA THR A 223 13.33 11.47 16.20
C THR A 223 12.49 12.38 15.32
N TRP A 224 12.12 11.90 14.13
CA TRP A 224 11.35 12.64 13.11
C TRP A 224 9.89 12.87 13.53
N LEU A 225 9.67 13.55 14.66
CA LEU A 225 8.36 13.90 15.20
C LEU A 225 8.07 15.37 14.90
N THR A 226 6.86 15.67 14.42
CA THR A 226 6.43 17.06 14.20
C THR A 226 5.58 17.56 15.37
N LYS A 227 5.33 18.86 15.41
CA LYS A 227 4.48 19.49 16.45
C LYS A 227 3.04 18.99 16.44
N ASN A 228 2.58 18.49 15.31
CA ASN A 228 1.23 17.95 15.15
C ASN A 228 1.18 16.43 15.40
N GLY A 229 2.24 15.85 15.96
CA GLY A 229 2.23 14.52 16.55
C GLY A 229 2.49 13.35 15.59
N TRP A 230 2.85 13.61 14.33
CA TRP A 230 3.19 12.54 13.39
C TRP A 230 4.68 12.27 13.34
N SER A 231 5.02 10.99 13.11
CA SER A 231 6.40 10.53 13.00
C SER A 231 6.65 9.63 11.80
N PHE A 232 7.87 9.67 11.27
CA PHE A 232 8.33 8.76 10.24
C PHE A 232 8.85 7.46 10.84
N ILE A 233 8.05 6.41 10.70
CA ILE A 233 8.38 5.08 11.22
C ILE A 233 9.39 4.43 10.28
N LEU A 234 10.37 3.76 10.88
CA LEU A 234 11.34 2.96 10.15
C LEU A 234 10.66 1.69 9.64
N ASP A 235 10.68 1.51 8.33
CA ASP A 235 10.18 0.35 7.61
C ASP A 235 11.37 -0.44 7.04
N THR A 236 11.57 -1.65 7.56
CA THR A 236 12.61 -2.58 7.13
C THR A 236 12.09 -3.65 6.18
N GLU A 237 10.80 -3.66 5.84
CA GLU A 237 10.22 -4.66 4.92
C GLU A 237 10.78 -4.53 3.50
N VAL A 238 11.25 -3.33 3.14
CA VAL A 238 11.92 -3.10 1.85
C VAL A 238 13.16 -3.98 1.67
N ALA A 239 13.91 -4.24 2.75
CA ALA A 239 15.11 -5.09 2.70
C ALA A 239 14.80 -6.58 2.50
N LYS A 240 13.52 -6.98 2.62
CA LYS A 240 13.08 -8.36 2.40
C LYS A 240 12.67 -8.62 0.96
N ARG A 241 12.73 -7.61 0.08
CA ARG A 241 12.38 -7.73 -1.34
C ARG A 241 13.60 -8.22 -2.14
N PRO A 242 13.56 -9.42 -2.75
CA PRO A 242 14.75 -10.01 -3.38
C PRO A 242 15.13 -9.37 -4.72
N THR A 243 14.27 -8.55 -5.34
CA THR A 243 14.53 -7.93 -6.66
C THR A 243 14.30 -6.41 -6.69
N ASP A 244 14.90 -5.74 -7.68
CA ASP A 244 14.63 -4.33 -7.99
C ASP A 244 13.16 -4.07 -8.26
N ALA A 245 12.55 -4.93 -9.09
CA ALA A 245 11.15 -4.81 -9.47
C ALA A 245 10.22 -4.84 -8.24
N GLU A 246 10.47 -5.74 -7.29
CA GLU A 246 9.68 -5.83 -6.05
C GLU A 246 9.93 -4.65 -5.09
N THR A 247 11.14 -4.11 -5.08
CA THR A 247 11.49 -2.92 -4.28
C THR A 247 10.82 -1.67 -4.84
N VAL A 248 10.95 -1.45 -6.16
CA VAL A 248 10.31 -0.35 -6.90
C VAL A 248 8.81 -0.41 -6.72
N ALA A 249 8.22 -1.58 -6.93
CA ALA A 249 6.83 -1.86 -6.65
C ALA A 249 6.36 -1.46 -5.26
N TYR A 250 7.16 -1.81 -4.24
CA TYR A 250 6.86 -1.48 -2.87
C TYR A 250 6.85 0.04 -2.65
N ILE A 251 7.86 0.74 -3.16
CA ILE A 251 7.95 2.20 -3.11
C ILE A 251 6.73 2.85 -3.78
N LYS A 252 6.36 2.39 -4.98
CA LYS A 252 5.15 2.85 -5.70
C LYS A 252 3.89 2.65 -4.86
N SER A 253 3.76 1.48 -4.22
CA SER A 253 2.60 1.19 -3.38
C SER A 253 2.49 2.13 -2.17
N ILE A 254 3.59 2.69 -1.68
CA ILE A 254 3.58 3.71 -0.62
C ILE A 254 3.17 5.07 -1.22
N ILE A 255 3.73 5.46 -2.36
CA ILE A 255 3.36 6.70 -3.05
C ILE A 255 1.86 6.73 -3.38
N ASP A 256 1.29 5.61 -3.81
CA ASP A 256 -0.15 5.46 -4.11
C ASP A 256 -1.06 5.69 -2.89
N THR A 257 -0.52 5.57 -1.67
CA THR A 257 -1.26 5.93 -0.45
C THR A 257 -1.23 7.43 -0.14
N GLY A 258 -0.60 8.24 -1.00
CA GLY A 258 -0.40 9.66 -0.77
C GLY A 258 0.65 9.97 0.29
N ILE A 259 1.54 9.01 0.58
CA ILE A 259 2.62 9.14 1.56
C ILE A 259 3.95 9.16 0.79
N PRO A 260 4.78 10.22 0.90
CA PRO A 260 6.06 10.25 0.22
C PRO A 260 7.10 9.44 1.03
N PRO A 261 7.58 8.29 0.52
CA PRO A 261 8.56 7.49 1.25
C PRO A 261 9.96 8.12 1.18
N ILE A 262 10.67 8.08 2.29
CA ILE A 262 12.08 8.47 2.35
C ILE A 262 12.94 7.21 2.22
N CYS A 263 13.59 7.05 1.07
CA CYS A 263 14.41 5.88 0.73
C CYS A 263 15.84 6.07 1.25
N TYR A 264 16.43 5.03 1.85
CA TYR A 264 17.79 5.05 2.36
C TYR A 264 18.72 4.10 1.60
N CYS A 265 19.82 4.66 1.13
CA CYS A 265 20.93 3.97 0.50
C CYS A 265 22.15 3.95 1.43
N PRO A 266 22.65 2.78 1.89
CA PRO A 266 23.60 2.70 2.99
C PRO A 266 25.08 2.89 2.59
N GLY A 267 25.41 2.88 1.30
CA GLY A 267 26.81 2.92 0.86
C GLY A 267 27.50 4.27 1.08
N GLY A 268 28.83 4.26 1.26
CA GLY A 268 29.62 5.45 1.57
C GLY A 268 29.20 6.09 2.90
N LYS A 269 28.86 7.39 2.88
CA LYS A 269 28.32 8.12 4.06
C LYS A 269 26.83 7.87 4.33
N GLY A 270 26.19 7.03 3.51
CA GLY A 270 24.74 6.88 3.47
C GLY A 270 24.05 8.07 2.81
N HIS A 271 22.92 7.80 2.16
CA HIS A 271 22.15 8.82 1.46
C HIS A 271 20.66 8.56 1.63
N TRP A 272 19.93 9.58 2.09
CA TRP A 272 18.47 9.57 2.17
C TRP A 272 17.91 10.39 1.01
N MET A 273 16.85 9.91 0.38
CA MET A 273 16.19 10.53 -0.77
C MET A 273 14.68 10.53 -0.56
N LEU A 274 13.98 11.58 -0.99
CA LEU A 274 12.52 11.63 -0.90
C LEU A 274 11.91 11.22 -2.23
N ALA A 275 11.26 10.07 -2.30
CA ALA A 275 10.50 9.66 -3.47
C ALA A 275 9.08 10.26 -3.42
N PHE A 276 8.60 10.76 -4.56
CA PHE A 276 7.32 11.46 -4.62
C PHE A 276 6.54 11.25 -5.91
N ASP A 277 7.18 10.73 -6.96
CA ASP A 277 6.59 10.57 -8.28
C ASP A 277 7.15 9.30 -8.93
N TYR A 278 6.48 8.74 -9.93
CA TYR A 278 6.96 7.56 -10.65
C TYR A 278 6.27 7.32 -12.01
N THR A 279 6.96 6.59 -12.90
CA THR A 279 6.49 6.11 -14.21
C THR A 279 6.17 4.61 -14.19
N SER A 280 5.58 4.07 -15.25
CA SER A 280 5.06 2.70 -15.29
C SER A 280 6.11 1.57 -15.21
N GLY A 281 7.40 1.83 -15.47
CA GLY A 281 8.42 0.78 -15.52
C GLY A 281 8.80 0.18 -14.16
N SER A 282 9.61 -0.86 -14.16
CA SER A 282 9.93 -1.66 -12.96
C SER A 282 11.33 -1.43 -12.41
N SER A 283 12.03 -0.39 -12.85
CA SER A 283 13.40 -0.08 -12.45
C SER A 283 13.48 1.11 -11.49
N PHE A 284 14.63 1.31 -10.85
CA PHE A 284 14.86 2.52 -10.07
C PHE A 284 14.92 3.81 -10.92
N GLU A 285 15.01 3.70 -12.24
CA GLU A 285 14.81 4.86 -13.14
C GLU A 285 13.37 5.35 -13.12
N ASP A 286 12.43 4.46 -12.79
CA ASP A 286 11.00 4.75 -12.82
C ASP A 286 10.48 5.40 -11.54
N ILE A 287 11.30 5.51 -10.49
CA ILE A 287 10.97 6.28 -9.29
C ILE A 287 11.63 7.64 -9.40
N ILE A 288 10.85 8.70 -9.18
CA ILE A 288 11.31 10.08 -9.19
C ILE A 288 11.46 10.58 -7.75
N ILE A 289 12.61 11.15 -7.46
CA ILE A 289 13.00 11.70 -6.17
C ILE A 289 13.23 13.20 -6.24
N ILE A 290 13.11 13.86 -5.09
CA ILE A 290 13.85 15.09 -4.79
C ILE A 290 15.10 14.63 -4.06
N ASP A 291 16.27 14.90 -4.64
CA ASP A 291 17.56 14.51 -4.10
C ASP A 291 18.03 15.55 -3.05
N PRO A 292 18.12 15.19 -1.76
CA PRO A 292 18.60 16.10 -0.74
C PRO A 292 20.02 16.61 -0.92
N ALA A 293 20.85 15.94 -1.70
CA ALA A 293 22.23 16.34 -1.94
C ALA A 293 22.30 17.70 -2.64
N ASP A 294 21.40 17.98 -3.58
CA ASP A 294 21.41 19.22 -4.38
C ASP A 294 20.02 19.86 -4.57
N GLY A 295 18.97 19.26 -4.02
CA GLY A 295 17.59 19.76 -4.07
C GLY A 295 16.92 19.61 -5.43
N THR A 296 17.46 18.76 -6.32
CA THR A 296 16.96 18.64 -7.69
C THR A 296 16.12 17.37 -7.90
N ARG A 297 15.31 17.39 -8.97
CA ARG A 297 14.52 16.23 -9.42
C ARG A 297 15.41 15.27 -10.18
N LYS A 298 15.42 13.99 -9.77
CA LYS A 298 16.17 12.93 -10.44
C LYS A 298 15.42 11.61 -10.37
N SER A 299 15.89 10.61 -11.11
CA SER A 299 15.50 9.23 -10.83
C SER A 299 16.13 8.73 -9.52
N LEU A 300 15.51 7.73 -8.90
CA LEU A 300 16.06 7.10 -7.70
C LEU A 300 17.38 6.41 -8.01
N ALA A 301 17.53 5.79 -9.18
CA ALA A 301 18.80 5.24 -9.65
C ALA A 301 19.92 6.29 -9.67
N ALA A 302 19.65 7.48 -10.22
CA ALA A 302 20.62 8.57 -10.23
C ALA A 302 20.99 9.06 -8.80
N GLY A 303 20.03 9.11 -7.88
CA GLY A 303 20.30 9.42 -6.47
C GLY A 303 21.12 8.34 -5.76
N MET A 304 20.83 7.08 -6.04
CA MET A 304 21.56 5.93 -5.49
C MET A 304 23.03 5.90 -5.90
N ASN A 305 23.38 6.41 -7.09
CA ASN A 305 24.77 6.47 -7.56
C ASN A 305 25.68 7.32 -6.66
N LEU A 306 25.13 8.24 -5.86
CA LEU A 306 25.93 9.01 -4.90
C LEU A 306 26.51 8.15 -3.76
N SER A 307 25.88 7.01 -3.44
CA SER A 307 26.21 6.23 -2.25
C SER A 307 26.35 4.73 -2.48
N CYS A 308 25.50 4.09 -3.28
CA CYS A 308 25.43 2.63 -3.43
C CYS A 308 25.47 2.14 -4.89
N TYR A 309 25.88 2.98 -5.85
CA TYR A 309 26.13 2.59 -7.25
C TYR A 309 24.93 1.94 -7.99
N GLY A 310 23.70 2.14 -7.52
CA GLY A 310 22.49 1.91 -8.31
C GLY A 310 21.97 0.46 -8.47
N THR A 311 22.25 -0.49 -7.55
CA THR A 311 21.73 -1.88 -7.64
C THR A 311 20.82 -2.30 -6.48
N SER A 312 20.11 -3.43 -6.58
CA SER A 312 19.05 -3.97 -5.69
C SER A 312 19.37 -4.10 -4.20
N LEU A 313 20.64 -4.23 -3.83
CA LEU A 313 21.08 -4.17 -2.44
C LEU A 313 21.08 -2.73 -1.87
N GLY A 314 20.75 -1.76 -2.72
CA GLY A 314 20.97 -0.34 -2.48
C GLY A 314 19.92 0.30 -1.58
N ILE A 315 18.63 -0.04 -1.63
CA ILE A 315 17.63 0.54 -0.72
C ILE A 315 17.32 -0.42 0.43
N THR A 316 17.82 -0.10 1.63
CA THR A 316 17.73 -1.01 2.78
C THR A 316 16.71 -0.58 3.82
N LYS A 317 16.28 0.68 3.81
CA LYS A 317 15.31 1.24 4.76
C LYS A 317 14.41 2.22 4.04
N ILE A 318 13.16 2.25 4.46
CA ILE A 318 12.24 3.34 4.13
C ILE A 318 11.80 3.99 5.44
N ARG A 319 11.62 5.31 5.41
CA ARG A 319 10.89 6.04 6.44
C ARG A 319 9.57 6.53 5.84
N LYS A 320 8.45 6.22 6.49
CA LYS A 320 7.11 6.61 6.02
C LYS A 320 6.17 6.94 7.17
N ALA A 321 5.14 7.73 6.89
CA ALA A 321 4.07 7.99 7.85
C ALA A 321 3.16 6.75 8.02
N PRO A 322 2.51 6.56 9.17
CA PRO A 322 1.60 5.43 9.40
C PRO A 322 0.24 5.56 8.69
N SER A 323 -0.18 6.75 8.24
CA SER A 323 -1.48 6.99 7.60
C SER A 323 -1.46 8.13 6.57
N LYS A 324 -2.48 8.20 5.69
CA LYS A 324 -2.68 9.28 4.68
C LYS A 324 -3.20 10.59 5.29
N HIS A 325 -3.26 11.65 4.48
CA HIS A 325 -3.91 12.93 4.83
C HIS A 325 -5.41 12.81 4.93
#